data_AF-A0A814GL22-F1
#
_entry.id   AF-A0A814GL22-F1
#
_cell.length_a   1.000
_cell.length_b   1.000
_cell.length_c   1.000
_cell.angle_alpha   90.00
_cell.angle_beta   90.00
_cell.angle_gamma   90.00
#
_symmetry.space_group_name_H-M   'P 1'
#
loop_
_entity.id
_entity.type
_entity.pdbx_description
1 polymer ?
#
loop_
_entity_poly.entity_id
_entity_poly.type
_entity_poly.pdbx_seq_one_letter_code
_entity_poly.pdbx_strand_id
1 'polypeptide(L)'
;MDTNPIASSHPLKVKQQPMVYVSYNWADIGFCLSFVEKLRPLAQMPIWVDYEKASGSDDLWDHVAVAIRRATIFIVLVSNAYCDSSINFQELAYAVKHHNEVD
;
A
#
# COMPACT_ATOMS: atom_id res chain seq x y z
N MET A 1 -3.82 -43.79 28.16
CA MET A 1 -3.99 -43.12 26.85
C MET A 1 -4.68 -41.81 27.17
N ASP A 2 -3.90 -40.78 27.44
CA ASP A 2 -4.44 -39.49 27.89
C ASP A 2 -4.69 -38.62 26.65
N THR A 3 -5.96 -38.31 26.41
CA THR A 3 -6.42 -37.48 25.30
C THR A 3 -6.14 -36.01 25.62
N ASN A 4 -5.10 -35.47 24.97
CA ASN A 4 -4.81 -34.04 24.97
C ASN A 4 -5.86 -33.30 24.11
N PRO A 5 -6.53 -32.23 24.62
CA PRO A 5 -7.49 -31.49 23.81
C PRO A 5 -6.78 -30.72 22.69
N ILE A 6 -7.24 -30.92 21.46
CA ILE A 6 -6.77 -30.20 20.28
C ILE A 6 -7.17 -28.73 20.45
N ALA A 7 -6.18 -27.87 20.70
CA ALA A 7 -6.37 -26.44 20.69
C ALA A 7 -6.91 -26.02 19.31
N SER A 8 -8.15 -25.55 19.26
CA SER A 8 -8.75 -25.00 18.05
C SER A 8 -7.98 -23.74 17.65
N SER A 9 -7.11 -23.85 16.65
CA SER A 9 -6.38 -22.73 16.08
C SER A 9 -7.33 -21.85 15.26
N HIS A 10 -8.09 -21.00 15.94
CA HIS A 10 -8.70 -19.86 15.27
C HIS A 10 -7.55 -18.92 14.85
N PRO A 11 -7.39 -18.59 13.56
CA PRO A 11 -6.41 -17.60 13.16
C PRO A 11 -6.78 -16.29 13.83
N LEU A 12 -5.91 -15.79 14.71
CA LEU A 12 -6.02 -14.45 15.26
C LEU A 12 -6.10 -13.48 14.07
N LYS A 13 -7.25 -12.82 13.86
CA LYS A 13 -7.37 -11.68 12.93
C LYS A 13 -6.31 -10.67 13.37
N VAL A 14 -5.14 -10.67 12.73
CA VAL A 14 -4.10 -9.66 12.94
C VAL A 14 -4.75 -8.34 12.55
N LYS A 15 -5.03 -7.48 13.55
CA LYS A 15 -5.50 -6.12 13.28
C LYS A 15 -4.43 -5.43 12.44
N GLN A 16 -4.69 -5.28 11.15
CA GLN A 16 -3.79 -4.58 10.25
C GLN A 16 -3.68 -3.13 10.75
N GLN A 17 -2.45 -2.64 10.91
CA GLN A 17 -2.27 -1.24 11.29
C GLN A 17 -2.68 -0.36 10.11
N PRO A 18 -3.51 0.68 10.35
CA PRO A 18 -3.97 1.56 9.30
C PRO A 18 -2.79 2.34 8.72
N MET A 19 -2.74 2.48 7.40
CA MET A 19 -1.62 3.04 6.66
C MET A 19 -2.11 3.95 5.53
N VAL A 20 -1.32 4.96 5.18
CA VAL A 20 -1.49 5.80 3.99
C VAL A 20 -0.65 5.24 2.85
N TYR A 21 -1.27 4.98 1.70
CA TYR A 21 -0.59 4.65 0.46
C TYR A 21 -0.52 5.87 -0.46
N VAL A 22 0.68 6.21 -0.93
CA VAL A 22 0.90 7.31 -1.87
C VAL A 22 1.20 6.75 -3.26
N SER A 23 0.25 6.91 -4.18
CA SER A 23 0.39 6.58 -5.59
C SER A 23 0.91 7.81 -6.36
N TYR A 24 1.89 7.62 -7.23
CA TYR A 24 2.47 8.67 -8.06
C TYR A 24 3.12 8.05 -9.30
N ASN A 25 3.47 8.88 -10.28
CA ASN A 25 4.24 8.43 -11.43
C ASN A 25 5.73 8.56 -11.15
N TRP A 26 6.54 7.58 -11.56
CA TRP A 26 7.99 7.59 -11.35
C TRP A 26 8.71 8.80 -11.97
N ALA A 27 8.16 9.40 -13.04
CA ALA A 27 8.68 10.65 -13.60
C ALA A 27 8.60 11.83 -12.61
N ASP A 28 7.70 11.75 -11.63
CA ASP A 28 7.45 12.77 -10.61
C ASP A 28 8.06 12.41 -9.24
N ILE A 29 9.01 11.48 -9.18
CA ILE A 29 9.63 11.00 -7.92
C ILE A 29 10.17 12.13 -7.05
N GLY A 30 10.76 13.18 -7.64
CA GLY A 30 11.27 14.33 -6.88
C GLY A 30 10.17 15.11 -6.16
N PHE A 31 8.99 15.25 -6.79
CA PHE A 31 7.82 15.86 -6.15
C PHE A 31 7.28 14.93 -5.06
N CYS A 32 7.17 13.63 -5.34
CA CYS A 32 6.68 12.64 -4.38
C CYS A 32 7.53 12.60 -3.11
N LEU A 33 8.86 12.57 -3.24
CA LEU A 33 9.80 12.65 -2.11
C LEU A 33 9.52 13.91 -1.26
N SER A 34 9.48 15.07 -1.91
CA SER A 34 9.23 16.35 -1.23
C SER A 34 7.87 16.41 -0.54
N PHE A 35 6.86 15.76 -1.12
CA PHE A 35 5.52 15.65 -0.55
C PHE A 35 5.52 14.74 0.68
N VAL A 36 6.10 13.55 0.56
CA VAL A 36 6.18 12.56 1.65
C VAL A 36 6.97 13.09 2.83
N GLU A 37 8.11 13.76 2.59
CA GLU A 37 8.91 14.39 3.65
C GLU A 37 8.11 15.40 4.49
N LYS A 38 7.23 16.17 3.84
CA LYS A 38 6.36 17.14 4.52
C LYS A 38 5.14 16.49 5.18
N LEU A 39 4.63 15.41 4.60
CA LEU A 39 3.45 14.70 5.10
C LEU A 39 3.79 13.85 6.35
N ARG A 40 4.94 13.17 6.37
CA ARG A 40 5.39 12.31 7.47
C ARG A 40 5.27 12.93 8.88
N PRO A 41 5.74 14.15 9.15
CA PRO A 41 5.63 14.74 10.49
C PRO A 41 4.20 15.12 10.89
N LEU A 42 3.29 15.26 9.91
CA LEU A 42 1.89 15.61 10.12
C LEU A 42 0.99 14.37 10.22
N ALA A 43 1.41 13.27 9.59
CA ALA A 43 0.66 12.03 9.58
C ALA A 43 0.83 11.27 10.90
N GLN A 44 -0.29 10.89 11.52
CA GLN A 44 -0.32 9.96 12.66
C GLN A 44 -0.29 8.48 12.19
N MET A 45 -0.23 8.25 10.88
CA MET A 45 -0.28 6.94 10.26
C MET A 45 1.01 6.69 9.46
N PRO A 46 1.51 5.44 9.43
CA PRO A 46 2.60 5.07 8.54
C PRO A 46 2.26 5.42 7.09
N ILE A 47 3.23 6.00 6.38
CA ILE A 47 3.13 6.29 4.95
C ILE A 47 3.96 5.25 4.20
N TRP A 48 3.35 4.66 3.19
CA TRP A 48 3.99 3.73 2.28
C TRP A 48 4.06 4.33 0.89
N VAL A 49 5.21 4.14 0.26
CA VAL A 49 5.53 4.62 -1.09
C VAL A 49 6.53 3.66 -1.74
N ASP A 50 6.40 3.43 -3.04
CA ASP A 50 7.07 2.35 -3.75
C ASP A 50 8.59 2.56 -3.92
N TYR A 51 9.07 3.81 -4.00
CA TYR A 51 10.50 4.11 -4.13
C TYR A 51 11.33 3.62 -2.94
N GLU A 52 10.71 3.43 -1.77
CA GLU A 52 11.35 2.89 -0.56
C GLU A 52 11.54 1.37 -0.63
N LYS A 53 10.94 0.72 -1.64
CA LYS A 53 11.04 -0.72 -1.90
C LYS A 53 11.89 -1.07 -3.12
N ALA A 54 12.54 -0.09 -3.75
CA ALA A 54 13.28 -0.24 -5.00
C ALA A 54 14.57 -1.09 -4.93
N SER A 55 14.89 -1.72 -3.80
CA SER A 55 16.01 -2.66 -3.67
C SER A 55 15.57 -4.11 -3.92
N GLY A 56 15.38 -4.49 -5.19
CA GLY A 56 15.09 -5.87 -5.61
C GLY A 56 13.91 -5.95 -6.57
N SER A 57 14.19 -6.07 -7.88
CA SER A 57 13.24 -5.89 -8.98
C SER A 57 12.17 -6.97 -9.14
N ASP A 58 12.26 -8.09 -8.43
CA ASP A 58 11.46 -9.27 -8.80
C ASP A 58 10.06 -9.28 -8.13
N ASP A 59 9.84 -8.51 -7.06
CA ASP A 59 8.59 -8.55 -6.27
C ASP A 59 7.91 -7.18 -6.07
N LEU A 60 8.23 -6.15 -6.86
CA LEU A 60 7.70 -4.79 -6.64
C LEU A 60 6.16 -4.76 -6.68
N TRP A 61 5.56 -5.46 -7.64
CA TRP A 61 4.09 -5.50 -7.77
C TRP A 61 3.42 -6.22 -6.59
N ASP A 62 4.03 -7.27 -6.07
CA ASP A 62 3.51 -7.99 -4.90
C ASP A 62 3.54 -7.11 -3.66
N HIS A 63 4.59 -6.32 -3.49
CA HIS A 63 4.67 -5.31 -2.42
C HIS A 63 3.61 -4.22 -2.58
N VAL A 64 3.39 -3.73 -3.80
CA VAL A 64 2.34 -2.75 -4.12
C VAL A 64 0.96 -3.32 -3.81
N ALA A 65 0.65 -4.54 -4.26
CA ALA A 65 -0.63 -5.19 -4.01
C ALA A 65 -0.89 -5.41 -2.51
N VAL A 66 0.14 -5.80 -1.76
CA VAL A 66 0.06 -5.92 -0.29
C VAL A 66 -0.18 -4.56 0.38
N ALA A 67 0.52 -3.51 -0.08
CA ALA A 67 0.36 -2.17 0.46
C ALA A 67 -1.04 -1.62 0.21
N ILE A 68 -1.55 -1.78 -1.02
CA ILE A 68 -2.92 -1.41 -1.40
C ILE A 68 -3.95 -2.10 -0.49
N ARG A 69 -3.85 -3.41 -0.28
CA ARG A 69 -4.81 -4.14 0.58
C ARG A 69 -4.76 -3.72 2.05
N ARG A 70 -3.63 -3.18 2.52
CA ARG A 70 -3.44 -2.70 3.90
C ARG A 70 -3.75 -1.22 4.08
N ALA A 71 -3.86 -0.48 2.99
CA ALA A 71 -4.05 0.96 3.02
C ALA A 71 -5.47 1.31 3.45
N THR A 72 -5.56 2.21 4.41
CA THR A 72 -6.84 2.81 4.84
C THR A 72 -7.10 4.10 4.09
N ILE A 73 -6.04 4.80 3.71
CA ILE A 73 -6.11 6.06 2.97
C ILE A 73 -5.23 5.95 1.74
N PHE A 74 -5.77 6.37 0.60
CA PHE A 74 -5.03 6.51 -0.64
C PHE A 74 -4.85 7.99 -0.94
N ILE A 75 -3.61 8.39 -1.22
CA ILE A 75 -3.28 9.71 -1.76
C ILE A 75 -2.73 9.49 -3.16
N VAL A 76 -3.37 10.07 -4.17
CA VAL A 76 -2.97 9.95 -5.57
C VAL A 76 -2.42 11.29 -6.03
N LEU A 77 -1.13 11.33 -6.38
CA LEU A 77 -0.48 12.50 -6.93
C LEU A 77 -0.68 12.53 -8.45
N VAL A 78 -1.70 13.27 -8.88
CA VAL A 78 -2.11 13.34 -10.28
C VAL A 78 -1.27 14.36 -11.06
N SER A 79 -0.66 13.90 -12.15
CA SER A 79 0.09 14.70 -13.12
C SER A 79 -0.26 14.22 -14.54
N ASN A 80 0.19 14.94 -15.58
CA ASN A 80 0.04 14.46 -16.96
C ASN A 80 0.73 13.10 -17.15
N ALA A 81 1.93 12.92 -16.59
CA ALA A 81 2.65 11.64 -16.65
C ALA A 81 1.90 10.50 -15.95
N TYR A 82 1.21 10.80 -14.83
CA TYR A 82 0.34 9.85 -14.17
C TYR A 82 -0.84 9.42 -15.06
N CYS A 83 -1.52 10.39 -15.67
CA CYS A 83 -2.67 10.13 -16.54
C CYS A 83 -2.31 9.35 -17.81
N ASP A 84 -1.10 9.55 -18.34
CA ASP A 84 -0.61 8.89 -19.55
C ASP A 84 -0.05 7.47 -19.28
N SER A 85 0.08 7.07 -18.01
CA SER A 85 0.66 5.78 -17.59
C SER A 85 -0.41 4.70 -17.39
N SER A 86 -0.39 3.69 -18.26
CA SER A 86 -1.25 2.50 -18.12
C SER A 86 -1.00 1.72 -16.83
N ILE A 87 0.25 1.72 -16.33
CA ILE A 87 0.63 1.05 -15.09
C ILE A 87 -0.01 1.74 -13.88
N ASN A 88 0.08 3.07 -13.80
CA ASN A 88 -0.54 3.81 -12.70
C ASN A 88 -2.07 3.70 -12.73
N PHE A 89 -2.68 3.65 -13.92
CA PHE A 89 -4.11 3.38 -14.04
C PHE A 89 -4.49 1.97 -13.54
N GLN A 90 -3.68 0.95 -13.85
CA GLN A 90 -3.89 -0.41 -13.36
C GLN A 90 -3.74 -0.51 -11.84
N GLU A 91 -2.75 0.14 -11.27
CA GLU A 91 -2.54 0.26 -9.81
C GLU A 91 -3.74 0.92 -9.13
N LEU A 92 -4.20 2.06 -9.67
CA LEU A 92 -5.37 2.77 -9.15
C LEU A 92 -6.65 1.94 -9.26
N ALA A 93 -6.87 1.27 -10.39
CA ALA A 93 -8.01 0.36 -10.57
C ALA A 93 -7.97 -0.80 -9.58
N TYR A 94 -6.78 -1.36 -9.30
CA TYR A 94 -6.59 -2.37 -8.28
C TYR A 94 -6.90 -1.83 -6.88
N ALA A 95 -6.45 -0.61 -6.55
CA ALA A 95 -6.76 0.06 -5.29
C ALA A 95 -8.25 0.28 -5.08
N VAL A 96 -8.95 0.84 -6.07
CA VAL A 96 -10.40 1.09 -6.00
C VAL A 96 -11.18 -0.22 -5.82
N LYS A 97 -10.77 -1.30 -6.49
CA LYS A 97 -11.45 -2.59 -6.38
C LYS A 97 -11.32 -3.19 -4.99
N HIS A 98 -10.13 -3.18 -4.40
CA HIS A 98 -9.86 -3.92 -3.16
C HIS A 98 -10.01 -3.07 -1.88
N HIS A 99 -10.18 -1.75 -1.99
CA HIS A 99 -10.45 -0.90 -0.82
C HIS A 99 -11.82 -1.18 -0.18
N ASN A 100 -12.79 -1.70 -0.95
CA ASN A 100 -14.14 -2.02 -0.46
C ASN A 100 -14.29 -3.45 0.09
N GLU A 101 -13.26 -4.29 0.02
CA GLU A 101 -13.32 -5.72 0.42
C GLU A 101 -12.99 -5.94 1.90
N VAL A 102 -13.32 -4.99 2.78
CA VAL A 102 -13.12 -5.14 4.23
C VAL A 102 -14.30 -5.92 4.83
N ASP A 103 -14.17 -7.25 4.91
CA ASP A 103 -15.03 -8.19 5.66
C ASP A 103 -14.65 -8.31 7.18
#